data_AF-A0ABD0PMA8-F1
#
_entry.id   AF-A0ABD0PMA8-F1
#
_cell.length_a   1.000
_cell.length_b   1.000
_cell.length_c   1.000
_cell.angle_alpha   90.00
_cell.angle_beta   90.00
_cell.angle_gamma   90.00
#
_symmetry.space_group_name_H-M   'P 1'
#
loop_
_entity.id
_entity.type
_entity.pdbx_description
1 polymer ?
#
loop_
_entity_poly.entity_id
_entity_poly.type
_entity_poly.pdbx_seq_one_letter_code
_entity_poly.pdbx_strand_id
1 'polypeptide(L)'
;VYSLVDSADGFFSIDKSSGIVVLERLLDREVQSSYHITVRASDQGVPVRLSSLANITITVLDINDNPPVFERRDYLATLPEDVAVGTEVVQVYAASKDIGTNADIYYNIRSGNQQGHFTININT
;
A
#
# COMPACT_ATOMS: atom_id res chain seq x y z
N VAL A 1 -32.10 6.31 14.46
CA VAL A 1 -31.12 7.38 14.13
C VAL A 1 -29.74 6.79 14.27
N TYR A 2 -28.93 6.93 13.23
CA TYR A 2 -27.54 6.47 13.21
C TYR A 2 -26.60 7.63 13.49
N SER A 3 -25.48 7.33 14.14
CA SER A 3 -24.41 8.29 14.43
C SER A 3 -23.10 7.53 14.62
N LEU A 4 -21.97 8.17 14.32
CA LEU A 4 -20.65 7.65 14.65
C LEU A 4 -20.25 8.13 16.03
N VAL A 5 -19.84 7.19 16.88
CA VAL A 5 -19.19 7.48 18.17
C VAL A 5 -17.73 7.85 17.94
N ASP A 6 -17.12 7.22 16.93
CA ASP A 6 -15.79 7.53 16.43
C ASP A 6 -15.86 7.58 14.89
N SER A 7 -15.39 8.69 14.32
CA SER A 7 -15.34 8.92 12.87
C SER A 7 -13.98 8.60 12.25
N ALA A 8 -13.05 8.10 13.08
CA ALA A 8 -11.64 7.96 12.79
C ALA A 8 -11.06 9.25 12.19
N ASP A 9 -10.96 10.30 13.00
CA ASP A 9 -10.43 11.61 12.59
C ASP A 9 -11.12 12.24 11.37
N GLY A 10 -12.43 12.02 11.25
CA GLY A 10 -13.27 12.57 10.18
C GLY A 10 -13.04 11.92 8.82
N PHE A 11 -12.45 10.72 8.75
CA PHE A 11 -12.38 9.96 7.50
C PHE A 11 -13.74 9.43 7.06
N PHE A 12 -14.64 9.16 8.02
CA PHE A 12 -15.95 8.59 7.73
C PHE A 12 -17.09 9.42 8.30
N SER A 13 -18.19 9.50 7.55
CA SER A 13 -19.48 10.02 8.00
C SER A 13 -20.55 8.92 7.91
N ILE A 14 -21.68 9.11 8.58
CA ILE A 14 -22.83 8.21 8.47
C ILE A 14 -24.10 9.02 8.26
N ASP A 15 -24.91 8.63 7.28
CA ASP A 15 -26.23 9.23 7.11
C ASP A 15 -27.15 8.78 8.26
N LYS A 16 -27.72 9.76 8.96
CA LYS A 16 -28.51 9.54 10.19
C LYS A 16 -29.78 8.73 9.98
N SER A 17 -30.28 8.68 8.74
CA SER A 17 -31.57 8.07 8.39
C SER A 17 -31.39 6.67 7.80
N SER A 18 -30.49 6.53 6.83
CA SER A 18 -30.22 5.28 6.11
C SER A 18 -29.13 4.42 6.75
N GLY A 19 -28.23 5.02 7.54
CA GLY A 19 -27.08 4.32 8.12
C GLY A 19 -25.94 4.05 7.13
N ILE A 20 -25.99 4.63 5.91
CA ILE A 20 -24.91 4.52 4.93
C ILE A 20 -23.67 5.25 5.45
N VAL A 21 -22.54 4.54 5.52
CA VAL A 21 -21.23 5.11 5.84
C VAL A 21 -20.56 5.58 4.55
N VAL A 22 -20.04 6.81 4.56
CA VAL A 22 -19.39 7.44 3.41
C VAL A 22 -17.97 7.84 3.78
N LEU A 23 -17.07 7.76 2.80
CA LEU A 23 -15.70 8.24 2.91
C LEU A 23 -15.64 9.74 2.61
N GLU A 24 -15.09 10.51 3.54
CA GLU A 24 -14.99 11.98 3.45
C GLU A 24 -13.58 12.46 3.05
N ARG A 25 -12.57 11.58 3.16
CA ARG A 25 -11.17 11.91 2.92
C ARG A 25 -10.50 10.82 2.09
N LEU A 26 -9.46 11.19 1.34
CA LEU A 26 -8.68 10.21 0.60
C LEU A 26 -8.00 9.22 1.55
N LEU A 27 -8.03 7.94 1.17
CA LEU A 27 -7.33 6.87 1.86
C LEU A 27 -5.95 6.68 1.25
N ASP A 28 -5.00 6.30 2.09
CA ASP A 28 -3.64 5.93 1.72
C ASP A 28 -3.29 4.69 2.57
N ARG A 29 -3.07 3.55 1.89
CA ARG A 29 -2.85 2.27 2.55
C ARG A 29 -1.46 2.22 3.18
N GLU A 30 -0.47 2.85 2.55
CA GLU A 30 0.92 2.97 3.02
C GLU A 30 0.98 3.79 4.32
N VAL A 31 0.04 4.72 4.52
CA VAL A 31 -0.11 5.47 5.78
C VAL A 31 -0.94 4.70 6.81
N GLN A 32 -2.12 4.20 6.42
CA GLN A 32 -3.00 3.47 7.33
C GLN A 32 -3.86 2.44 6.58
N SER A 33 -3.57 1.15 6.83
CA SER A 33 -4.20 0.03 6.15
C SER A 33 -5.56 -0.39 6.71
N SER A 34 -5.94 0.10 7.89
CA SER A 34 -7.24 -0.23 8.50
C SER A 34 -7.77 0.85 9.42
N TYR A 35 -9.09 0.99 9.47
CA TYR A 35 -9.81 1.89 10.35
C TYR A 35 -10.84 1.11 11.17
N HIS A 36 -11.02 1.51 12.43
CA HIS A 36 -12.04 0.96 13.31
C HIS A 36 -12.99 2.07 13.71
N ILE A 37 -14.25 1.97 13.32
CA ILE A 37 -15.28 2.94 13.68
C ILE A 37 -16.37 2.27 14.51
N THR A 38 -17.02 3.06 15.35
CA THR A 38 -18.14 2.58 16.18
C THR A 38 -19.41 3.32 15.79
N VAL A 39 -20.41 2.58 15.32
CA VAL A 39 -21.73 3.13 14.98
C VAL A 39 -22.66 2.96 16.17
N ARG A 40 -23.40 4.02 16.52
CA ARG A 40 -24.53 3.99 17.44
C ARG A 40 -25.84 4.04 16.66
N ALA A 41 -26.71 3.07 16.90
CA ALA A 41 -28.11 3.11 16.50
C ALA A 41 -28.96 3.46 17.72
N SER A 42 -29.83 4.46 17.61
CA SER A 42 -30.78 4.85 18.66
C SER A 42 -32.21 4.88 18.15
N ASP A 43 -33.15 4.43 18.98
CA ASP A 43 -34.58 4.49 18.69
C ASP A 43 -35.18 5.88 19.02
N GLN A 44 -36.49 6.01 18.83
CA GLN A 44 -37.27 7.20 19.17
C GLN A 44 -38.17 6.99 20.41
N GLY A 45 -37.78 6.09 21.31
CA GLY A 45 -38.56 5.75 22.50
C GLY A 45 -38.82 6.95 23.43
N VAL A 46 -40.00 6.96 24.05
CA VAL A 46 -40.43 7.95 25.07
C VAL A 46 -41.06 7.17 26.24
N PRO A 47 -40.70 7.39 27.52
CA PRO A 47 -39.76 8.41 28.01
C PRO A 47 -38.29 8.02 27.88
N VAL A 48 -37.96 6.73 27.71
CA VAL A 48 -36.59 6.24 27.61
C VAL A 48 -36.28 5.83 26.18
N ARG A 49 -35.12 6.26 25.67
CA ARG A 49 -34.55 5.83 24.39
C ARG A 49 -33.59 4.66 24.59
N LEU A 50 -33.65 3.67 23.72
CA LEU A 50 -32.66 2.60 23.66
C LEU A 50 -31.63 2.88 22.58
N SER A 51 -30.40 2.44 22.82
CA SER A 51 -29.32 2.51 21.83
C SER A 51 -28.45 1.27 21.88
N SER A 52 -27.89 0.90 20.73
CA SER A 52 -26.92 -0.18 20.58
C SER A 52 -25.70 0.31 19.82
N LEU A 53 -24.55 -0.33 20.05
CA LEU A 53 -23.28 -0.05 19.41
C LEU A 53 -22.88 -1.22 18.51
N ALA A 54 -22.26 -0.91 17.38
CA ALA A 54 -21.65 -1.88 16.49
C ALA A 54 -20.27 -1.38 16.05
N ASN A 55 -19.28 -2.28 16.10
CA ASN A 55 -17.92 -2.00 15.65
C ASN A 55 -17.77 -2.41 14.20
N ILE A 56 -17.19 -1.55 13.38
CA ILE A 56 -16.93 -1.80 11.96
C ILE A 56 -15.42 -1.67 11.73
N THR A 57 -14.83 -2.70 11.14
CA THR A 57 -13.44 -2.67 10.65
C THR A 57 -13.45 -2.45 9.15
N ILE A 58 -12.78 -1.39 8.72
CA ILE A 58 -12.63 -1.03 7.31
C ILE A 58 -11.18 -1.31 6.92
N THR A 59 -10.99 -2.18 5.93
CA THR A 59 -9.66 -2.51 5.39
C THR A 59 -9.44 -1.72 4.10
N VAL A 60 -8.32 -1.02 4.01
CA VAL A 60 -7.91 -0.32 2.79
C VAL A 60 -7.18 -1.32 1.90
N LEU A 61 -7.64 -1.44 0.65
CA LEU A 61 -7.00 -2.30 -0.34
C LEU A 61 -5.83 -1.57 -0.99
N ASP A 62 -4.79 -2.33 -1.30
CA ASP A 62 -3.58 -1.86 -1.96
C ASP A 62 -3.83 -1.55 -3.44
N ILE A 63 -3.19 -0.49 -3.94
CA ILE A 63 -3.12 -0.15 -5.35
C ILE A 63 -1.65 0.01 -5.75
N ASN A 64 -1.32 -0.23 -7.02
CA ASN A 64 0.04 -0.03 -7.51
C ASN A 64 0.29 1.46 -7.79
N ASP A 65 0.63 2.21 -6.75
CA ASP A 65 0.95 3.64 -6.83
C ASP A 65 2.33 4.01 -6.28
N ASN A 66 3.10 3.05 -5.75
CA ASN A 66 4.50 3.25 -5.36
C ASN A 66 5.45 2.54 -6.33
N PRO A 67 6.06 3.27 -7.29
CA PRO A 67 7.03 2.65 -8.20
C PRO A 67 8.26 2.13 -7.42
N PRO A 68 8.89 1.03 -7.87
CA PRO A 68 10.09 0.51 -7.23
C PRO A 68 11.23 1.55 -7.20
N VAL A 69 11.92 1.63 -6.06
CA VAL A 69 13.06 2.53 -5.85
C VAL A 69 14.31 1.72 -5.54
N PHE A 70 15.39 1.96 -6.30
CA PHE A 70 16.69 1.36 -6.02
C PHE A 70 17.29 1.89 -4.72
N GLU A 71 17.95 1.01 -3.97
CA GLU A 71 18.67 1.37 -2.72
C GLU A 71 19.80 2.37 -2.99
N ARG A 72 20.47 2.22 -4.13
CA ARG A 72 21.54 3.11 -4.57
C ARG A 72 21.20 3.72 -5.92
N ARG A 73 21.55 5.00 -6.08
CA ARG A 73 21.42 5.70 -7.36
C ARG A 73 22.38 5.13 -8.41
N ASP A 74 23.61 4.85 -7.98
CA ASP A 74 24.69 4.39 -8.86
C ASP A 74 25.33 3.14 -8.26
N TYR A 75 25.57 2.16 -9.12
CA TYR A 75 26.29 0.92 -8.81
C TYR A 75 27.59 0.90 -9.62
N LEU A 76 28.73 0.81 -8.95
CA LEU A 76 30.06 0.80 -9.56
C LEU A 76 30.75 -0.53 -9.28
N ALA A 77 31.25 -1.15 -10.34
CA ALA A 77 32.06 -2.36 -10.28
C ALA A 77 33.28 -2.21 -11.20
N THR A 78 34.38 -2.88 -10.87
CA THR A 78 35.59 -2.93 -11.68
C THR A 78 36.01 -4.38 -11.79
N LEU A 79 36.26 -4.85 -13.01
CA LEU A 79 36.59 -6.24 -13.30
C LEU A 79 37.90 -6.34 -14.09
N PRO A 80 38.72 -7.37 -13.83
CA PRO A 80 39.79 -7.76 -14.74
C PRO A 80 39.22 -8.16 -16.10
N GLU A 81 39.98 -7.90 -17.17
CA GLU A 81 39.57 -8.23 -18.54
C GLU A 81 39.52 -9.73 -18.82
N ASP A 82 40.24 -10.53 -18.03
CA ASP A 82 40.37 -11.99 -18.15
C ASP A 82 39.40 -12.76 -17.24
N VAL A 83 38.43 -12.06 -16.64
CA VAL A 83 37.40 -12.67 -15.78
C VAL A 83 36.54 -13.66 -16.58
N ALA A 84 36.16 -14.77 -15.94
CA ALA A 84 35.35 -15.79 -16.58
C ALA A 84 33.91 -15.30 -16.86
N VAL A 85 33.32 -15.83 -17.93
CA VAL A 85 31.89 -15.62 -18.23
C VAL A 85 31.05 -16.23 -17.12
N GLY A 86 30.04 -15.48 -16.66
CA GLY A 86 29.16 -15.90 -15.57
C GLY A 86 29.64 -15.48 -14.18
N THR A 87 30.76 -14.76 -14.06
CA THR A 87 31.15 -14.12 -12.81
C THR A 87 30.12 -13.06 -12.40
N GLU A 88 29.70 -13.13 -11.13
CA GLU A 88 28.82 -12.12 -10.53
C GLU A 88 29.54 -10.78 -10.44
N VAL A 89 28.90 -9.73 -10.97
CA VAL A 89 29.49 -8.39 -11.07
C VAL A 89 29.02 -7.49 -9.94
N VAL A 90 27.70 -7.37 -9.81
CA VAL A 90 27.03 -6.55 -8.81
C VAL A 90 25.63 -7.08 -8.58
N GLN A 91 25.16 -7.00 -7.35
CA GLN A 91 23.77 -7.21 -7.00
C GLN A 91 23.09 -5.85 -6.83
N VAL A 92 21.94 -5.68 -7.49
CA VAL A 92 21.12 -4.47 -7.35
C VAL A 92 19.91 -4.80 -6.48
N TYR A 93 19.38 -3.79 -5.80
CA TYR A 93 18.22 -3.96 -4.94
C TYR A 93 17.29 -2.78 -5.11
N ALA A 94 16.02 -3.07 -5.38
CA ALA A 94 14.94 -2.10 -5.37
C ALA A 94 13.80 -2.59 -4.47
N ALA A 95 13.04 -1.64 -3.93
CA ALA A 95 11.88 -1.90 -3.10
C ALA A 95 10.70 -1.01 -3.51
N SER A 96 9.49 -1.56 -3.48
CA SER A 96 8.23 -0.81 -3.52
C SER A 96 7.64 -0.73 -2.11
N LYS A 97 6.81 0.28 -1.85
CA LYS A 97 6.02 0.39 -0.61
C LYS A 97 4.69 -0.36 -0.70
N ASP A 98 4.27 -0.75 -1.90
CA ASP A 98 3.05 -1.53 -2.13
C ASP A 98 3.19 -2.94 -1.53
N ILE A 99 2.13 -3.75 -1.62
CA ILE A 99 2.16 -5.13 -1.10
C ILE A 99 1.64 -6.16 -2.12
N GLY A 100 1.98 -7.43 -1.88
CA GLY A 100 1.56 -8.53 -2.73
C GLY A 100 2.07 -8.35 -4.16
N THR A 101 1.20 -8.58 -5.14
CA THR A 101 1.56 -8.50 -6.56
C THR A 101 1.91 -7.09 -7.04
N ASN A 102 1.47 -6.05 -6.32
CA ASN A 102 1.83 -4.66 -6.66
C ASN A 102 3.28 -4.35 -6.25
N ALA A 103 3.85 -5.14 -5.34
CA ALA A 103 5.24 -5.04 -4.91
C ALA A 103 6.20 -5.96 -5.71
N ASP A 104 5.70 -6.71 -6.69
CA ASP A 104 6.55 -7.57 -7.53
C ASP A 104 7.45 -6.71 -8.42
N ILE A 105 8.76 -6.98 -8.37
CA ILE A 105 9.80 -6.21 -9.07
C ILE A 105 10.51 -7.09 -10.08
N TYR A 106 10.68 -6.56 -11.29
CA TYR A 106 11.44 -7.20 -12.35
C TYR A 106 12.56 -6.29 -12.87
N TYR A 107 13.76 -6.84 -13.01
CA TYR A 107 14.95 -6.10 -13.43
C TYR A 107 15.27 -6.32 -14.91
N ASN A 108 15.70 -5.25 -15.58
CA ASN A 108 16.17 -5.33 -16.97
C ASN A 108 17.23 -4.26 -17.28
N ILE A 109 18.21 -4.61 -18.13
CA ILE A 109 19.19 -3.65 -18.64
C ILE A 109 18.57 -2.93 -19.85
N ARG A 110 18.38 -1.61 -19.75
CA ARG A 110 17.74 -0.81 -20.82
C ARG A 110 18.71 -0.32 -21.90
N SER A 111 19.96 -0.05 -21.55
CA SER A 111 20.93 0.57 -22.46
C SER A 111 22.38 0.29 -22.02
N GLY A 112 23.35 0.56 -22.90
CA GLY A 112 24.79 0.44 -22.58
C GLY A 112 25.35 -0.98 -22.65
N ASN A 113 24.53 -1.96 -23.01
CA ASN A 113 24.91 -3.37 -23.13
C ASN A 113 24.54 -3.94 -24.52
N GLN A 114 24.78 -3.17 -25.59
CA GLN A 114 24.36 -3.53 -26.96
C GLN A 114 25.07 -4.80 -27.48
N GLN A 115 26.26 -5.11 -26.95
CA GLN A 115 27.03 -6.31 -27.29
C GLN A 115 26.63 -7.53 -26.45
N GLY A 116 25.74 -7.37 -25.45
CA GLY A 116 25.24 -8.48 -24.63
C GLY A 116 26.28 -9.10 -23.70
N HIS A 117 27.30 -8.35 -23.28
CA HIS A 117 28.35 -8.84 -22.38
C HIS A 117 27.87 -9.03 -20.95
N PHE A 118 26.81 -8.32 -20.55
CA PHE A 118 26.21 -8.43 -19.22
C PHE A 118 24.80 -9.01 -19.30
N THR A 119 24.38 -9.68 -18.23
CA THR A 119 23.00 -10.10 -18.01
C THR A 119 22.59 -9.71 -16.59
N ILE A 120 21.29 -9.60 -16.36
CA ILE A 120 20.70 -9.39 -15.05
C ILE A 120 19.66 -10.47 -14.81
N ASN A 121 19.62 -11.03 -13.60
CA ASN A 121 18.55 -11.93 -13.23
C ASN A 121 17.28 -11.08 -13.05
N ILE A 122 16.20 -11.48 -13.72
CA ILE A 122 14.96 -10.71 -13.73
C ILE A 122 14.36 -10.56 -12.32
N ASN A 123 14.68 -11.46 -11.39
CA ASN A 123 14.11 -11.48 -10.04
C ASN A 123 15.07 -11.01 -8.94
N THR A 124 16.38 -10.84 -9.22
CA THR A 124 17.42 -10.56 -8.21
C THR A 124 18.60 -9.78 -8.77
#